data_AF-A0A957D6S2-F1
#
_entry.id   AF-A0A957D6S2-F1
#
_cell.length_a   1.000
_cell.length_b   1.000
_cell.length_c   1.000
_cell.angle_alpha   90.00
_cell.angle_beta   90.00
_cell.angle_gamma   90.00
#
_symmetry.space_group_name_H-M   'P 1'
#
loop_
_entity.id
_entity.type
_entity.pdbx_description
1 polymer ?
#
loop_
_entity_poly.entity_id
_entity_poly.type
_entity_poly.pdbx_seq_one_letter_code
_entity_poly.pdbx_strand_id
1 'polypeptide(L)'
;MSDNARFVADLTIPDDTELAAGTNFVKAWRIENNGDTAWEQGYHLVFFSGEAMAEILGHPIPPTQPGQTADLTLILTAPETPGTHISHWRLQNAQGNWFGEVMYARIQVPGETHPVDDGVSDGRYLTDITIPDGSLLTSGATFVKTWRVQNSGETTWHDQYHLVHIGGEPMTTQTSQPLATAAPGAEVDVSVTLTTPEENGRYLSRWRMQDPQGQRFGQVLFLDINVIREQTTQWEFNPALWRSTIWAITSIFESGQPEGNPAAYQNTDAGIISYGKHQATLQSGTLRHVIDAYLLRSDSPTSFAIQQEYAARIAARDASLRSDPRLKQLLITAASEQAMIDAQDDVFEQRFYQPAVTQARLHNLGSPLGLACLYDTNIQGGLFTLLPQTKSQLGSIVGDNGFEGPIDEQTFINTFLDLREARLLRLADEAQARGEQVQAQALRTSTFRVEEYRKLLRANNLTLEGDLNIRGRIVPGIVFTDD
;
A
#
# COMPACT_ATOMS: atom_id res chain seq x y z
N MET A 1 -63.16 5.96 -17.19
CA MET A 1 -62.18 7.03 -17.02
C MET A 1 -60.84 6.39 -16.70
N SER A 2 -60.10 6.16 -17.76
CA SER A 2 -58.75 5.62 -17.84
C SER A 2 -57.94 6.63 -18.64
N ASP A 3 -56.95 7.23 -18.00
CA ASP A 3 -55.93 7.99 -18.69
C ASP A 3 -55.07 7.02 -19.49
N ASN A 4 -54.90 7.28 -20.79
CA ASN A 4 -53.97 6.52 -21.61
C ASN A 4 -53.42 7.38 -22.74
N ALA A 5 -52.16 7.14 -23.12
CA ALA A 5 -51.52 7.79 -24.24
C ALA A 5 -50.73 6.77 -25.06
N ARG A 6 -50.80 6.92 -26.38
CA ARG A 6 -50.03 6.13 -27.33
C ARG A 6 -49.04 7.01 -28.08
N PHE A 7 -47.81 6.54 -28.25
CA PHE A 7 -46.82 7.17 -29.08
C PHE A 7 -47.23 7.13 -30.56
N VAL A 8 -47.08 8.26 -31.26
CA VAL A 8 -47.40 8.37 -32.69
C VAL A 8 -46.12 8.49 -33.51
N ALA A 9 -45.25 9.44 -33.18
CA ALA A 9 -44.00 9.67 -33.93
C ALA A 9 -43.01 10.55 -33.15
N ASP A 10 -41.73 10.38 -33.44
CA ASP A 10 -40.70 11.38 -33.17
C ASP A 10 -40.88 12.56 -34.11
N LEU A 11 -40.88 13.77 -33.57
CA LEU A 11 -40.96 15.01 -34.35
C LEU A 11 -39.58 15.64 -34.54
N THR A 12 -38.67 15.43 -33.58
CA THR A 12 -37.27 15.89 -33.66
C THR A 12 -36.32 14.86 -33.09
N ILE A 13 -35.05 14.93 -33.56
CA ILE A 13 -33.92 14.09 -33.12
C ILE A 13 -34.27 12.59 -33.19
N PRO A 14 -34.10 11.95 -34.36
CA PRO A 14 -34.23 10.52 -34.49
C PRO A 14 -33.29 9.78 -33.53
N ASP A 15 -33.64 8.53 -33.22
CA ASP A 15 -32.76 7.67 -32.44
C ASP A 15 -31.38 7.54 -33.09
N ASP A 16 -30.37 7.43 -32.24
CA ASP A 16 -28.95 7.31 -32.61
C ASP A 16 -28.37 8.55 -33.32
N THR A 17 -29.04 9.70 -33.23
CA THR A 17 -28.44 10.98 -33.68
C THR A 17 -27.14 11.25 -32.91
N GLU A 18 -26.06 11.54 -33.65
CA GLU A 18 -24.79 11.96 -33.08
C GLU A 18 -24.83 13.44 -32.67
N LEU A 19 -24.57 13.71 -31.39
CA LEU A 19 -24.51 15.06 -30.82
C LEU A 19 -23.22 15.22 -30.03
N ALA A 20 -22.52 16.34 -30.22
CA ALA A 20 -21.32 16.64 -29.44
C ALA A 20 -21.67 16.74 -27.94
N ALA A 21 -20.72 16.37 -27.08
CA ALA A 21 -20.81 16.49 -25.63
C ALA A 21 -21.28 17.91 -25.21
N GLY A 22 -22.19 17.98 -24.24
CA GLY A 22 -22.73 19.24 -23.73
C GLY A 22 -23.72 19.97 -24.67
N THR A 23 -24.03 19.42 -25.84
CA THR A 23 -24.96 20.06 -26.79
C THR A 23 -26.38 20.08 -26.24
N ASN A 24 -27.01 21.26 -26.21
CA ASN A 24 -28.45 21.39 -25.98
C ASN A 24 -29.23 21.06 -27.26
N PHE A 25 -30.22 20.18 -27.15
CA PHE A 25 -31.08 19.77 -28.26
C PHE A 25 -32.55 19.73 -27.82
N VAL A 26 -33.45 19.97 -28.80
CA VAL A 26 -34.90 19.91 -28.58
C VAL A 26 -35.40 18.54 -29.00
N LYS A 27 -35.95 17.77 -28.06
CA LYS A 27 -36.65 16.50 -28.34
C LYS A 27 -38.15 16.74 -28.31
N ALA A 28 -38.84 16.31 -29.36
CA ALA A 28 -40.29 16.41 -29.46
C ALA A 28 -40.91 15.10 -29.94
N TRP A 29 -42.02 14.72 -29.31
CA TRP A 29 -42.82 13.54 -29.66
C TRP A 29 -44.26 13.94 -29.92
N ARG A 30 -44.90 13.28 -30.88
CA ARG A 30 -46.36 13.30 -31.03
C ARG A 30 -46.95 12.11 -30.31
N ILE A 31 -47.96 12.36 -29.49
CA ILE A 31 -48.76 11.35 -28.81
C ILE A 31 -50.24 11.52 -29.12
N GLU A 32 -51.00 10.45 -28.94
CA GLU A 32 -52.46 10.42 -29.06
C GLU A 32 -53.09 10.09 -27.70
N ASN A 33 -54.12 10.84 -27.31
CA ASN A 33 -54.99 10.44 -26.21
C ASN A 33 -55.91 9.31 -26.67
N ASN A 34 -55.51 8.06 -26.40
CA ASN A 34 -56.29 6.86 -26.70
C ASN A 34 -57.07 6.34 -25.46
N GLY A 35 -57.24 7.16 -24.43
CA GLY A 35 -58.10 6.92 -23.28
C GLY A 35 -59.52 7.49 -23.48
N ASP A 36 -60.31 7.49 -22.40
CA ASP A 36 -61.67 8.08 -22.35
C ASP A 36 -61.73 9.33 -21.45
N THR A 37 -60.61 9.76 -20.87
CA THR A 37 -60.48 10.98 -20.04
C THR A 37 -59.78 12.09 -20.82
N ALA A 38 -60.30 13.33 -20.74
CA ALA A 38 -59.60 14.50 -21.27
C ALA A 38 -58.42 14.88 -20.36
N TRP A 39 -57.25 15.13 -20.97
CA TRP A 39 -56.11 15.67 -20.22
C TRP A 39 -56.31 17.17 -20.03
N GLU A 40 -56.26 17.62 -18.78
CA GLU A 40 -56.46 19.02 -18.39
C GLU A 40 -55.26 19.54 -17.58
N GLN A 41 -55.43 20.66 -16.86
CA GLN A 41 -54.39 21.20 -16.00
C GLN A 41 -53.96 20.18 -14.93
N GLY A 42 -52.65 20.06 -14.70
CA GLY A 42 -52.08 19.14 -13.72
C GLY A 42 -51.52 17.84 -14.31
N TYR A 43 -51.70 17.60 -15.62
CA TYR A 43 -51.03 16.50 -16.31
C TYR A 43 -49.62 16.89 -16.72
N HIS A 44 -48.67 15.98 -16.54
CA HIS A 44 -47.25 16.25 -16.75
C HIS A 44 -46.55 15.11 -17.51
N LEU A 45 -45.54 15.46 -18.28
CA LEU A 45 -44.50 14.56 -18.75
C LEU A 45 -43.34 14.58 -17.76
N VAL A 46 -43.00 13.42 -17.20
CA VAL A 46 -42.06 13.30 -16.09
C VAL A 46 -40.97 12.29 -16.43
N PHE A 47 -39.74 12.59 -16.03
CA PHE A 47 -38.60 11.68 -16.16
C PHE A 47 -38.90 10.37 -15.41
N PHE A 48 -38.71 9.25 -16.08
CA PHE A 48 -39.07 7.92 -15.58
C PHE A 48 -37.83 7.09 -15.23
N SER A 49 -36.84 7.02 -16.13
CA SER A 49 -35.64 6.20 -15.95
C SER A 49 -34.53 6.49 -16.97
N GLY A 50 -33.36 5.89 -16.78
CA GLY A 50 -32.19 6.10 -17.64
C GLY A 50 -31.38 7.29 -17.18
N GLU A 51 -30.89 8.09 -18.12
CA GLU A 51 -30.08 9.27 -17.82
C GLU A 51 -30.91 10.56 -17.83
N ALA A 52 -30.74 11.36 -16.79
CA ALA A 52 -31.43 12.64 -16.64
C ALA A 52 -30.71 13.72 -17.49
N MET A 53 -31.14 13.86 -18.75
CA MET A 53 -30.58 14.84 -19.68
C MET A 53 -31.24 16.22 -19.60
N ALA A 54 -32.26 16.40 -18.75
CA ALA A 54 -32.96 17.67 -18.59
C ALA A 54 -32.69 18.28 -17.21
N GLU A 55 -32.59 19.61 -17.15
CA GLU A 55 -32.50 20.34 -15.87
C GLU A 55 -33.81 20.22 -15.06
N ILE A 56 -34.95 20.27 -15.75
CA ILE A 56 -36.28 20.12 -15.15
C ILE A 56 -36.83 18.74 -15.48
N LEU A 57 -37.22 17.96 -14.46
CA LEU A 57 -37.64 16.56 -14.63
C LEU A 57 -39.16 16.35 -14.76
N GLY A 58 -39.95 17.44 -14.82
CA GLY A 58 -41.41 17.39 -14.97
C GLY A 58 -41.95 18.62 -15.71
N HIS A 59 -42.70 18.39 -16.79
CA HIS A 59 -43.21 19.45 -17.67
C HIS A 59 -44.72 19.32 -17.85
N PRO A 60 -45.52 20.40 -17.74
CA PRO A 60 -46.95 20.34 -18.02
C PRO A 60 -47.19 19.98 -19.48
N ILE A 61 -48.21 19.17 -19.76
CA ILE A 61 -48.59 18.80 -21.13
C ILE A 61 -49.78 19.64 -21.64
N PRO A 62 -49.95 19.80 -22.96
CA PRO A 62 -51.10 20.48 -23.53
C PRO A 62 -52.43 19.76 -23.22
N PRO A 63 -53.53 20.49 -22.97
CA PRO A 63 -54.85 19.88 -22.83
C PRO A 63 -55.24 19.12 -24.11
N THR A 64 -55.70 17.88 -23.97
CA THR A 64 -55.93 16.98 -25.11
C THR A 64 -57.17 16.11 -24.87
N GLN A 65 -58.15 16.24 -25.77
CA GLN A 65 -59.39 15.47 -25.72
C GLN A 65 -59.17 14.02 -26.18
N PRO A 66 -60.01 13.05 -25.75
CA PRO A 66 -59.98 11.68 -26.28
C PRO A 66 -60.01 11.66 -27.82
N GLY A 67 -59.12 10.87 -28.42
CA GLY A 67 -58.93 10.75 -29.86
C GLY A 67 -58.16 11.90 -30.53
N GLN A 68 -57.65 12.87 -29.78
CA GLN A 68 -56.81 13.96 -30.31
C GLN A 68 -55.32 13.69 -30.04
N THR A 69 -54.46 14.35 -30.80
CA THR A 69 -53.01 14.29 -30.65
C THR A 69 -52.43 15.54 -29.99
N ALA A 70 -51.32 15.38 -29.28
CA ALA A 70 -50.53 16.46 -28.73
C ALA A 70 -49.04 16.27 -29.03
N ASP A 71 -48.34 17.39 -29.17
CA ASP A 71 -46.89 17.43 -29.33
C ASP A 71 -46.26 17.84 -28.00
N LEU A 72 -45.35 17.01 -27.50
CA LEU A 72 -44.62 17.23 -26.26
C LEU A 72 -43.18 17.58 -26.60
N THR A 73 -42.64 18.64 -26.01
CA THR A 73 -41.32 19.17 -26.34
C THR A 73 -40.49 19.39 -25.07
N LEU A 74 -39.22 18.96 -25.11
CA LEU A 74 -38.23 19.10 -24.05
C LEU A 74 -36.93 19.69 -24.60
N ILE A 75 -36.21 20.45 -23.77
CA ILE A 75 -34.80 20.78 -24.00
C ILE A 75 -33.98 19.78 -23.18
N LEU A 76 -33.10 19.05 -23.85
CA LEU A 76 -32.18 18.08 -23.28
C LEU A 76 -30.73 18.49 -23.55
N THR A 77 -29.79 18.07 -22.71
CA THR A 77 -28.35 18.29 -22.85
C THR A 77 -27.66 16.94 -23.04
N ALA A 78 -26.84 16.83 -24.10
CA ALA A 78 -26.04 15.63 -24.35
C ALA A 78 -24.98 15.44 -23.24
N PRO A 79 -24.83 14.22 -22.66
CA PRO A 79 -23.82 13.95 -21.64
C PRO A 79 -22.38 14.21 -22.09
N GLU A 80 -21.48 14.44 -21.13
CA GLU A 80 -20.05 14.75 -21.39
C GLU A 80 -19.22 13.50 -21.76
N THR A 81 -19.73 12.32 -21.47
CA THR A 81 -19.04 11.05 -21.73
C THR A 81 -19.39 10.53 -23.12
N PRO A 82 -18.43 10.02 -23.92
CA PRO A 82 -18.74 9.31 -25.15
C PRO A 82 -19.58 8.06 -24.92
N GLY A 83 -20.49 7.75 -25.85
CA GLY A 83 -21.29 6.54 -25.81
C GLY A 83 -22.75 6.71 -26.25
N THR A 84 -23.54 5.64 -26.07
CA THR A 84 -24.99 5.66 -26.30
C THR A 84 -25.70 6.07 -25.01
N HIS A 85 -26.52 7.11 -25.08
CA HIS A 85 -27.24 7.62 -23.92
C HIS A 85 -28.75 7.58 -24.16
N ILE A 86 -29.52 7.18 -23.14
CA ILE A 86 -30.98 7.02 -23.24
C ILE A 86 -31.68 7.68 -22.04
N SER A 87 -32.62 8.57 -22.31
CA SER A 87 -33.48 9.23 -21.31
C SER A 87 -34.94 8.85 -21.52
N HIS A 88 -35.58 8.25 -20.50
CA HIS A 88 -36.97 7.78 -20.58
C HIS A 88 -37.94 8.69 -19.84
N TRP A 89 -39.11 8.93 -20.43
CA TRP A 89 -40.12 9.87 -19.97
C TRP A 89 -41.52 9.24 -20.06
N ARG A 90 -42.37 9.54 -19.08
CA ARG A 90 -43.73 9.00 -19.00
C ARG A 90 -44.70 10.02 -18.43
N LEU A 91 -45.99 9.90 -18.78
CA LEU A 91 -47.02 10.82 -18.33
C LEU A 91 -47.50 10.51 -16.92
N GLN A 92 -47.78 11.57 -16.16
CA GLN A 92 -48.50 11.53 -14.88
C GLN A 92 -49.78 12.36 -14.97
N ASN A 93 -50.87 11.82 -14.42
CA ASN A 93 -52.13 12.57 -14.31
C ASN A 93 -52.09 13.55 -13.12
N ALA A 94 -53.15 14.33 -12.92
CA ALA A 94 -53.22 15.34 -11.85
C ALA A 94 -53.10 14.78 -10.42
N GLN A 95 -53.25 13.46 -10.23
CA GLN A 95 -53.07 12.78 -8.95
C GLN A 95 -51.67 12.13 -8.82
N GLY A 96 -50.78 12.32 -9.81
CA GLY A 96 -49.45 11.73 -9.84
C GLY A 96 -49.42 10.27 -10.32
N ASN A 97 -50.54 9.73 -10.81
CA ASN A 97 -50.56 8.35 -11.32
C ASN A 97 -49.95 8.29 -12.71
N TRP A 98 -49.06 7.32 -12.93
CA TRP A 98 -48.43 7.08 -14.23
C TRP A 98 -49.42 6.48 -15.23
N PHE A 99 -49.41 6.97 -16.47
CA PHE A 99 -50.22 6.44 -17.56
C PHE A 99 -49.50 6.51 -18.91
N GLY A 100 -50.05 5.82 -19.92
CA GLY A 100 -49.51 5.81 -21.27
C GLY A 100 -48.18 5.06 -21.42
N GLU A 101 -47.69 5.05 -22.66
CA GLU A 101 -46.41 4.48 -23.08
C GLU A 101 -45.21 5.31 -22.56
N VAL A 102 -44.05 4.67 -22.48
CA VAL A 102 -42.77 5.34 -22.18
C VAL A 102 -42.20 5.86 -23.48
N MET A 103 -41.92 7.16 -23.54
CA MET A 103 -41.17 7.79 -24.62
C MET A 103 -39.70 7.89 -24.23
N TYR A 104 -38.80 7.90 -25.20
CA TYR A 104 -37.38 8.03 -24.92
C TYR A 104 -36.66 8.91 -25.94
N ALA A 105 -35.52 9.45 -25.52
CA ALA A 105 -34.53 10.06 -26.38
C ALA A 105 -33.26 9.18 -26.33
N ARG A 106 -32.81 8.67 -27.47
CA ARG A 106 -31.57 7.89 -27.60
C ARG A 106 -30.60 8.61 -28.54
N ILE A 107 -29.46 9.03 -28.02
CA ILE A 107 -28.43 9.76 -28.78
C ILE A 107 -27.08 9.05 -28.68
N GLN A 108 -26.18 9.37 -29.59
CA GLN A 108 -24.78 8.98 -29.54
C GLN A 108 -23.93 10.22 -29.27
N VAL A 109 -23.09 10.17 -28.24
CA VAL A 109 -22.04 11.18 -28.04
C VAL A 109 -20.76 10.60 -28.64
N PRO A 110 -20.28 11.10 -29.79
CA PRO A 110 -19.08 10.56 -30.43
C PRO A 110 -17.86 10.80 -29.53
N GLY A 111 -16.97 9.79 -29.46
CA GLY A 111 -15.65 9.98 -28.87
C GLY A 111 -14.78 10.85 -29.77
N GLU A 112 -13.74 11.47 -29.22
CA GLU A 112 -12.72 12.11 -30.04
C GLU A 112 -12.12 11.06 -31.00
N THR A 113 -12.10 11.37 -32.30
CA THR A 113 -11.44 10.51 -33.27
C THR A 113 -9.93 10.68 -33.11
N HIS A 114 -9.31 9.78 -32.37
CA HIS A 114 -7.86 9.73 -32.29
C HIS A 114 -7.29 9.09 -33.56
N PRO A 115 -6.23 9.66 -34.17
CA PRO A 115 -5.54 8.97 -35.25
C PRO A 115 -5.09 7.60 -34.75
N VAL A 116 -5.29 6.57 -35.58
CA VAL A 116 -4.73 5.25 -35.30
C VAL A 116 -3.21 5.38 -35.42
N ASP A 117 -2.56 5.57 -34.27
CA ASP A 117 -1.12 5.65 -34.14
C ASP A 117 -0.56 4.22 -34.21
N ASP A 118 0.25 3.93 -35.24
CA ASP A 118 0.89 2.62 -35.44
C ASP A 118 2.23 2.48 -34.71
N GLY A 119 2.60 3.49 -33.90
CA GLY A 119 3.78 3.48 -33.05
C GLY A 119 3.69 2.48 -31.89
N VAL A 120 4.82 2.23 -31.23
CA VAL A 120 4.88 1.38 -30.04
C VAL A 120 4.46 2.15 -28.80
N SER A 121 3.38 1.74 -28.13
CA SER A 121 3.03 2.26 -26.80
C SER A 121 3.95 1.69 -25.73
N ASP A 122 4.53 2.56 -24.89
CA ASP A 122 5.35 2.15 -23.76
C ASP A 122 5.29 3.18 -22.62
N GLY A 123 5.46 2.72 -21.38
CA GLY A 123 5.39 3.57 -20.19
C GLY A 123 6.42 3.17 -19.13
N ARG A 124 7.20 4.15 -18.67
CA ARG A 124 8.26 3.97 -17.68
C ARG A 124 7.86 4.54 -16.32
N TYR A 125 7.86 3.70 -15.29
CA TYR A 125 7.71 4.14 -13.90
C TYR A 125 8.88 5.04 -13.50
N LEU A 126 8.58 6.15 -12.83
CA LEU A 126 9.59 7.07 -12.30
C LEU A 126 9.64 7.02 -10.77
N THR A 127 8.51 7.23 -10.09
CA THR A 127 8.43 7.21 -8.62
C THR A 127 6.99 7.08 -8.15
N ASP A 128 6.80 6.58 -6.93
CA ASP A 128 5.59 6.77 -6.16
C ASP A 128 5.46 8.25 -5.80
N ILE A 129 4.28 8.82 -6.00
CA ILE A 129 3.94 10.17 -5.56
C ILE A 129 3.19 10.11 -4.23
N THR A 130 2.29 9.15 -4.06
CA THR A 130 1.63 8.87 -2.79
C THR A 130 1.85 7.42 -2.36
N ILE A 131 1.81 7.21 -1.04
CA ILE A 131 1.89 5.91 -0.37
C ILE A 131 3.10 5.08 -0.85
N PRO A 132 4.31 5.31 -0.32
CA PRO A 132 5.47 4.50 -0.64
C PRO A 132 5.25 3.01 -0.32
N ASP A 133 5.96 2.14 -1.01
CA ASP A 133 5.91 0.70 -0.70
C ASP A 133 6.27 0.40 0.76
N GLY A 134 5.57 -0.58 1.34
CA GLY A 134 5.68 -0.98 2.74
C GLY A 134 4.92 -0.10 3.72
N SER A 135 4.24 0.97 3.25
CA SER A 135 3.44 1.85 4.11
C SER A 135 2.45 1.07 4.97
N LEU A 136 2.28 1.52 6.22
CA LEU A 136 1.32 0.97 7.16
C LEU A 136 0.04 1.80 7.16
N LEU A 137 -1.09 1.18 6.84
CA LEU A 137 -2.41 1.82 6.74
C LEU A 137 -3.43 1.11 7.64
N THR A 138 -4.45 1.84 8.06
CA THR A 138 -5.56 1.29 8.84
C THR A 138 -6.54 0.53 7.94
N SER A 139 -7.20 -0.52 8.43
CA SER A 139 -8.23 -1.28 7.72
C SER A 139 -9.45 -0.43 7.33
N GLY A 140 -10.05 -0.68 6.17
CA GLY A 140 -11.20 0.06 5.67
C GLY A 140 -10.92 1.52 5.25
N ALA A 141 -9.67 1.97 5.34
CA ALA A 141 -9.27 3.32 4.95
C ALA A 141 -9.29 3.48 3.43
N THR A 142 -10.00 4.49 2.93
CA THR A 142 -9.94 4.91 1.52
C THR A 142 -8.80 5.90 1.31
N PHE A 143 -7.98 5.67 0.28
CA PHE A 143 -6.83 6.50 -0.07
C PHE A 143 -6.61 6.55 -1.59
N VAL A 144 -5.85 7.53 -2.05
CA VAL A 144 -5.44 7.66 -3.46
C VAL A 144 -3.98 7.26 -3.60
N LYS A 145 -3.71 6.25 -4.43
CA LYS A 145 -2.36 5.85 -4.83
C LYS A 145 -2.02 6.48 -6.18
N THR A 146 -0.94 7.24 -6.22
CA THR A 146 -0.47 7.94 -7.42
C THR A 146 0.96 7.53 -7.75
N TRP A 147 1.19 7.18 -9.02
CA TRP A 147 2.52 6.94 -9.59
C TRP A 147 2.84 8.03 -10.62
N ARG A 148 4.09 8.49 -10.63
CA ARG A 148 4.67 9.29 -11.72
C ARG A 148 5.16 8.33 -12.80
N VAL A 149 4.67 8.50 -14.02
CA VAL A 149 5.03 7.69 -15.18
C VAL A 149 5.45 8.60 -16.32
N GLN A 150 6.44 8.18 -17.09
CA GLN A 150 6.80 8.81 -18.36
C GLN A 150 6.25 7.99 -19.52
N ASN A 151 5.63 8.65 -20.50
CA ASN A 151 5.38 8.01 -21.80
C ASN A 151 6.73 7.79 -22.49
N SER A 152 7.21 6.55 -22.49
CA SER A 152 8.47 6.14 -23.11
C SER A 152 8.28 5.54 -24.50
N GLY A 153 7.05 5.53 -25.00
CA GLY A 153 6.69 5.03 -26.32
C GLY A 153 6.71 6.10 -27.41
N GLU A 154 6.12 5.74 -28.54
CA GLU A 154 6.02 6.55 -29.75
C GLU A 154 4.60 7.12 -29.94
N THR A 155 3.60 6.54 -29.27
CA THR A 155 2.20 6.94 -29.38
C THR A 155 1.80 7.97 -28.34
N THR A 156 0.94 8.92 -28.70
CA THR A 156 0.33 9.83 -27.71
C THR A 156 -0.78 9.11 -26.94
N TRP A 157 -0.68 9.06 -25.62
CA TRP A 157 -1.76 8.54 -24.78
C TRP A 157 -2.93 9.53 -24.75
N HIS A 158 -4.14 9.00 -24.64
CA HIS A 158 -5.39 9.74 -24.54
C HIS A 158 -6.42 8.91 -23.74
N ASP A 159 -7.66 9.37 -23.66
CA ASP A 159 -8.74 8.81 -22.86
C ASP A 159 -9.15 7.35 -23.17
N GLN A 160 -8.77 6.82 -24.34
CA GLN A 160 -8.97 5.40 -24.69
C GLN A 160 -7.81 4.49 -24.26
N TYR A 161 -6.73 5.07 -23.72
CA TYR A 161 -5.71 4.33 -23.00
C TYR A 161 -6.14 4.19 -21.54
N HIS A 162 -5.91 3.03 -20.94
CA HIS A 162 -6.36 2.75 -19.58
C HIS A 162 -5.23 2.28 -18.68
N LEU A 163 -5.32 2.60 -17.39
CA LEU A 163 -4.66 1.83 -16.34
C LEU A 163 -5.60 0.70 -15.91
N VAL A 164 -5.12 -0.54 -15.95
CA VAL A 164 -5.91 -1.73 -15.62
C VAL A 164 -5.26 -2.54 -14.50
N HIS A 165 -6.08 -3.08 -13.60
CA HIS A 165 -5.62 -4.03 -12.59
C HIS A 165 -5.30 -5.38 -13.26
N ILE A 166 -4.14 -5.94 -12.94
CA ILE A 166 -3.65 -7.18 -13.57
C ILE A 166 -3.34 -8.31 -12.57
N GLY A 167 -3.45 -8.07 -11.26
CA GLY A 167 -3.37 -9.13 -10.26
C GLY A 167 -2.94 -8.66 -8.87
N GLY A 168 -3.10 -9.55 -7.89
CA GLY A 168 -3.02 -9.19 -6.48
C GLY A 168 -4.40 -8.81 -5.93
N GLU A 169 -4.41 -8.12 -4.79
CA GLU A 169 -5.65 -7.63 -4.17
C GLU A 169 -6.09 -6.34 -4.88
N PRO A 170 -7.27 -6.30 -5.53
CA PRO A 170 -7.72 -5.14 -6.28
C PRO A 170 -7.92 -3.90 -5.41
N MET A 171 -8.42 -4.05 -4.17
CA MET A 171 -8.72 -2.93 -3.25
C MET A 171 -9.68 -1.87 -3.80
N THR A 172 -10.37 -2.14 -4.90
CA THR A 172 -11.33 -1.24 -5.54
C THR A 172 -12.29 -2.03 -6.40
N THR A 173 -13.48 -1.48 -6.63
CA THR A 173 -14.44 -1.99 -7.62
C THR A 173 -14.14 -1.48 -9.03
N GLN A 174 -13.39 -0.38 -9.17
CA GLN A 174 -13.02 0.18 -10.46
C GLN A 174 -11.64 -0.34 -10.89
N THR A 175 -11.61 -1.48 -11.59
CA THR A 175 -10.37 -2.15 -12.02
C THR A 175 -9.80 -1.64 -13.35
N SER A 176 -10.42 -0.60 -13.93
CA SER A 176 -9.98 0.07 -15.15
C SER A 176 -10.38 1.54 -15.10
N GLN A 177 -9.48 2.42 -15.52
CA GLN A 177 -9.72 3.86 -15.60
C GLN A 177 -8.88 4.48 -16.73
N PRO A 178 -9.40 5.52 -17.40
CA PRO A 178 -8.68 6.18 -18.48
C PRO A 178 -7.39 6.85 -17.98
N LEU A 179 -6.39 6.93 -18.85
CA LEU A 179 -5.18 7.72 -18.64
C LEU A 179 -5.41 9.16 -19.07
N ALA A 180 -4.69 10.08 -18.44
CA ALA A 180 -4.59 11.45 -18.93
C ALA A 180 -3.73 11.51 -20.20
N THR A 181 -3.98 12.51 -21.05
CA THR A 181 -3.24 12.72 -22.29
C THR A 181 -1.75 12.94 -22.02
N ALA A 182 -0.90 12.18 -22.70
CA ALA A 182 0.56 12.28 -22.57
C ALA A 182 1.25 12.01 -23.92
N ALA A 183 1.89 13.04 -24.47
CA ALA A 183 2.73 12.89 -25.66
C ALA A 183 4.00 12.07 -25.35
N PRO A 184 4.66 11.47 -26.36
CA PRO A 184 5.97 10.83 -26.19
C PRO A 184 6.97 11.70 -25.42
N GLY A 185 7.59 11.12 -24.39
CA GLY A 185 8.53 11.77 -23.50
C GLY A 185 7.90 12.57 -22.34
N ALA A 186 6.59 12.84 -22.37
CA ALA A 186 5.90 13.57 -21.30
C ALA A 186 5.78 12.72 -20.03
N GLU A 187 5.81 13.39 -18.88
CA GLU A 187 5.53 12.79 -17.57
C GLU A 187 4.09 13.08 -17.15
N VAL A 188 3.44 12.09 -16.54
CA VAL A 188 2.06 12.19 -16.07
C VAL A 188 1.89 11.43 -14.75
N ASP A 189 0.99 11.94 -13.91
CA ASP A 189 0.56 11.28 -12.69
C ASP A 189 -0.66 10.40 -12.97
N VAL A 190 -0.55 9.12 -12.64
CA VAL A 190 -1.65 8.15 -12.78
C VAL A 190 -2.09 7.74 -11.39
N SER A 191 -3.38 7.90 -11.08
CA SER A 191 -3.91 7.76 -9.72
C SER A 191 -5.09 6.81 -9.63
N VAL A 192 -5.10 5.86 -8.70
CA VAL A 192 -6.24 4.98 -8.39
C VAL A 192 -6.76 5.26 -6.99
N THR A 193 -8.08 5.25 -6.81
CA THR A 193 -8.70 5.29 -5.47
C THR A 193 -8.91 3.87 -4.98
N LEU A 194 -8.35 3.56 -3.80
CA LEU A 194 -8.32 2.22 -3.21
C LEU A 194 -8.84 2.28 -1.78
N THR A 195 -9.40 1.17 -1.30
CA THR A 195 -9.80 0.96 0.10
C THR A 195 -9.04 -0.24 0.65
N THR A 196 -8.37 -0.06 1.80
CA THR A 196 -7.61 -1.14 2.42
C THR A 196 -8.52 -2.29 2.84
N PRO A 197 -8.08 -3.55 2.71
CA PRO A 197 -8.82 -4.71 3.21
C PRO A 197 -9.09 -4.65 4.72
N GLU A 198 -10.05 -5.46 5.18
CA GLU A 198 -10.44 -5.49 6.59
C GLU A 198 -9.50 -6.31 7.49
N GLU A 199 -8.68 -7.20 6.93
CA GLU A 199 -7.82 -8.09 7.70
C GLU A 199 -6.38 -7.55 7.79
N ASN A 200 -5.73 -7.79 8.94
CA ASN A 200 -4.31 -7.48 9.10
C ASN A 200 -3.48 -8.29 8.09
N GLY A 201 -2.57 -7.62 7.38
CA GLY A 201 -1.69 -8.32 6.45
C GLY A 201 -0.88 -7.41 5.55
N ARG A 202 0.04 -8.02 4.80
CA ARG A 202 0.71 -7.38 3.67
C ARG A 202 -0.11 -7.66 2.41
N TYR A 203 -0.42 -6.61 1.67
CA TYR A 203 -1.21 -6.68 0.46
C TYR A 203 -0.47 -6.05 -0.72
N LEU A 204 -0.61 -6.68 -1.88
CA LEU A 204 0.03 -6.25 -3.12
C LEU A 204 -1.05 -6.11 -4.19
N SER A 205 -1.13 -4.95 -4.82
CA SER A 205 -2.01 -4.66 -5.97
C SER A 205 -1.16 -4.32 -7.19
N ARG A 206 -1.42 -4.92 -8.35
CA ARG A 206 -0.62 -4.72 -9.57
C ARG A 206 -1.46 -4.16 -10.71
N TRP A 207 -0.91 -3.17 -11.37
CA TRP A 207 -1.56 -2.39 -12.41
C TRP A 207 -0.66 -2.26 -13.63
N ARG A 208 -1.25 -2.14 -14.81
CA ARG A 208 -0.50 -1.95 -16.05
C ARG A 208 -1.31 -1.11 -17.03
N MET A 209 -0.62 -0.38 -17.90
CA MET A 209 -1.26 0.39 -18.95
C MET A 209 -1.75 -0.54 -20.06
N GLN A 210 -2.86 -0.17 -20.70
CA GLN A 210 -3.51 -0.89 -21.78
C GLN A 210 -3.89 0.10 -22.88
N ASP A 211 -3.56 -0.25 -24.12
CA ASP A 211 -3.87 0.57 -25.30
C ASP A 211 -5.33 0.37 -25.77
N PRO A 212 -5.80 1.17 -26.74
CA PRO A 212 -7.16 1.07 -27.26
C PRO A 212 -7.49 -0.28 -27.91
N GLN A 213 -6.48 -1.06 -28.32
CA GLN A 213 -6.64 -2.40 -28.90
C GLN A 213 -6.69 -3.49 -27.80
N GLY A 214 -6.55 -3.11 -26.54
CA GLY A 214 -6.59 -4.01 -25.40
C GLY A 214 -5.24 -4.66 -25.06
N GLN A 215 -4.16 -4.26 -25.74
CA GLN A 215 -2.83 -4.77 -25.51
C GLN A 215 -2.18 -4.03 -24.33
N ARG A 216 -1.62 -4.81 -23.40
CA ARG A 216 -0.96 -4.28 -22.20
C ARG A 216 0.48 -3.88 -22.51
N PHE A 217 0.89 -2.68 -22.10
CA PHE A 217 2.22 -2.13 -22.35
C PHE A 217 2.84 -1.51 -21.10
N GLY A 218 4.10 -1.06 -21.21
CA GLY A 218 4.79 -0.41 -20.09
C GLY A 218 5.18 -1.35 -18.96
N GLN A 219 5.83 -0.78 -17.95
CA GLN A 219 6.18 -1.46 -16.70
C GLN A 219 4.94 -1.74 -15.86
N VAL A 220 5.02 -2.79 -15.02
CA VAL A 220 3.98 -3.06 -14.02
C VAL A 220 4.14 -2.05 -12.89
N LEU A 221 3.09 -1.29 -12.63
CA LEU A 221 2.98 -0.43 -11.45
C LEU A 221 2.42 -1.29 -10.31
N PHE A 222 2.95 -1.13 -9.11
CA PHE A 222 2.44 -1.89 -7.97
C PHE A 222 2.26 -0.99 -6.74
N LEU A 223 1.38 -1.45 -5.87
CA LEU A 223 1.20 -0.94 -4.52
C LEU A 223 1.49 -2.10 -3.57
N ASP A 224 2.46 -1.92 -2.68
CA ASP A 224 2.75 -2.85 -1.59
C ASP A 224 2.51 -2.17 -0.24
N ILE A 225 1.52 -2.61 0.53
CA ILE A 225 1.16 -2.00 1.81
C ILE A 225 0.97 -3.05 2.90
N ASN A 226 1.11 -2.61 4.14
CA ASN A 226 0.72 -3.35 5.32
C ASN A 226 -0.56 -2.72 5.88
N VAL A 227 -1.55 -3.55 6.19
CA VAL A 227 -2.83 -3.10 6.73
C VAL A 227 -2.98 -3.64 8.15
N ILE A 228 -3.45 -2.78 9.05
CA ILE A 228 -3.77 -3.12 10.45
C ILE A 228 -5.15 -2.60 10.83
N ARG A 229 -5.89 -3.35 11.64
CA ARG A 229 -7.14 -2.88 12.23
C ARG A 229 -6.89 -1.79 13.26
N GLU A 230 -7.74 -0.77 13.25
CA GLU A 230 -7.72 0.28 14.27
C GLU A 230 -8.00 -0.34 15.65
N GLN A 231 -7.13 -0.06 16.62
CA GLN A 231 -7.31 -0.46 18.02
C GLN A 231 -8.09 0.63 18.76
N THR A 232 -9.17 0.27 19.43
CA THR A 232 -9.78 1.10 20.49
C THR A 232 -9.46 0.48 21.85
N THR A 233 -8.19 0.50 22.26
CA THR A 233 -7.80 0.03 23.60
C THR A 233 -6.94 1.05 24.34
N GLN A 234 -7.17 1.13 25.65
CA GLN A 234 -6.63 2.13 26.59
C GLN A 234 -5.10 2.07 26.81
N TRP A 235 -4.40 1.10 26.21
CA TRP A 235 -2.95 0.96 26.29
C TRP A 235 -2.38 0.68 24.90
N GLU A 236 -2.04 1.74 24.17
CA GLU A 236 -1.29 1.59 22.92
C GLU A 236 0.19 1.43 23.27
N PHE A 237 0.71 0.21 23.14
CA PHE A 237 2.15 -0.03 23.22
C PHE A 237 2.87 0.91 22.25
N ASN A 238 3.65 1.84 22.81
CA ASN A 238 4.45 2.79 22.04
C ASN A 238 5.87 2.22 21.84
N PRO A 239 6.22 1.71 20.64
CA PRO A 239 7.53 1.13 20.39
C PRO A 239 8.68 2.12 20.59
N ALA A 240 8.44 3.43 20.42
CA ALA A 240 9.48 4.43 20.59
C ALA A 240 9.91 4.55 22.05
N LEU A 241 8.98 4.37 22.99
CA LEU A 241 9.25 4.42 24.42
C LEU A 241 10.23 3.31 24.84
N TRP A 242 10.05 2.10 24.31
CA TRP A 242 10.82 0.91 24.68
C TRP A 242 12.09 0.67 23.86
N ARG A 243 12.34 1.51 22.87
CA ARG A 243 13.42 1.29 21.89
C ARG A 243 14.79 1.13 22.54
N SER A 244 15.16 2.01 23.48
CA SER A 244 16.46 1.97 24.15
C SER A 244 16.67 0.66 24.92
N THR A 245 15.65 0.22 25.67
CA THR A 245 15.67 -1.05 26.41
C THR A 245 15.82 -2.25 25.45
N ILE A 246 15.04 -2.28 24.37
CA ILE A 246 15.07 -3.37 23.37
C ILE A 246 16.43 -3.43 22.65
N TRP A 247 16.98 -2.28 22.29
CA TRP A 247 18.30 -2.18 21.68
C TRP A 247 19.40 -2.62 22.65
N ALA A 248 19.32 -2.25 23.93
CA ALA A 248 20.29 -2.65 24.94
C ALA A 248 20.34 -4.16 25.14
N ILE A 249 19.19 -4.84 25.17
CA ILE A 249 19.11 -6.32 25.21
C ILE A 249 19.88 -6.91 24.02
N THR A 250 19.60 -6.41 22.81
CA THR A 250 20.24 -6.89 21.57
C THR A 250 21.74 -6.60 21.57
N SER A 251 22.16 -5.40 22.01
CA SER A 251 23.57 -5.01 22.13
C SER A 251 24.36 -5.86 23.12
N ILE A 252 23.75 -6.29 24.22
CA ILE A 252 24.35 -7.24 25.17
C ILE A 252 24.59 -8.59 24.49
N PHE A 253 23.68 -9.04 23.63
CA PHE A 253 23.86 -10.29 22.90
C PHE A 253 25.01 -10.22 21.88
N GLU A 254 25.18 -9.08 21.21
CA GLU A 254 26.24 -8.88 20.22
C GLU A 254 27.61 -8.56 20.83
N SER A 255 27.65 -7.77 21.91
CA SER A 255 28.89 -7.16 22.41
C SER A 255 29.12 -7.33 23.91
N GLY A 256 28.13 -7.82 24.66
CA GLY A 256 28.18 -7.91 26.12
C GLY A 256 28.04 -6.58 26.85
N GLN A 257 27.75 -5.49 26.13
CA GLN A 257 27.54 -4.14 26.67
C GLN A 257 26.19 -3.57 26.19
N PRO A 258 25.38 -2.96 27.07
CA PRO A 258 24.07 -2.40 26.72
C PRO A 258 24.12 -1.26 25.69
N GLU A 259 25.18 -0.46 25.70
CA GLU A 259 25.37 0.72 24.84
C GLU A 259 25.84 0.33 23.43
N GLY A 260 26.24 -0.93 23.26
CA GLY A 260 26.96 -1.40 22.08
C GLY A 260 28.35 -0.78 21.97
N ASN A 261 28.99 -0.98 20.81
CA ASN A 261 30.28 -0.37 20.52
C ASN A 261 30.28 0.18 19.08
N PRO A 262 30.16 1.50 18.88
CA PRO A 262 30.13 2.09 17.53
C PRO A 262 31.45 1.91 16.78
N ALA A 263 32.56 1.66 17.48
CA ALA A 263 33.88 1.39 16.92
C ALA A 263 34.21 -0.11 16.79
N ALA A 264 33.24 -1.00 17.09
CA ALA A 264 33.45 -2.43 16.90
C ALA A 264 33.81 -2.72 15.46
N TYR A 265 34.84 -3.54 15.24
CA TYR A 265 35.34 -3.87 13.92
C TYR A 265 35.86 -5.31 13.91
N GLN A 266 35.32 -6.12 13.01
CA GLN A 266 35.73 -7.50 12.75
C GLN A 266 35.92 -7.70 11.24
N ASN A 267 36.92 -8.46 10.85
CA ASN A 267 37.24 -8.76 9.45
C ASN A 267 37.64 -10.22 9.21
N THR A 268 37.31 -11.12 10.14
CA THR A 268 37.59 -12.56 10.02
C THR A 268 36.34 -13.38 9.73
N ASP A 269 35.15 -12.79 9.82
CA ASP A 269 33.87 -13.48 9.58
C ASP A 269 33.43 -13.46 8.11
N ALA A 270 32.27 -14.03 7.82
CA ALA A 270 31.68 -14.08 6.49
C ALA A 270 31.20 -12.70 5.98
N GLY A 271 31.11 -11.69 6.84
CA GLY A 271 30.66 -10.33 6.52
C GLY A 271 31.68 -9.49 5.74
N ILE A 272 32.91 -10.00 5.55
CA ILE A 272 34.09 -9.31 5.01
C ILE A 272 34.60 -8.23 5.97
N ILE A 273 33.75 -7.26 6.28
CA ILE A 273 33.92 -6.29 7.36
C ILE A 273 32.61 -6.28 8.12
N SER A 274 32.64 -6.43 9.43
CA SER A 274 31.52 -6.24 10.34
C SER A 274 31.85 -5.06 11.26
N TYR A 275 31.03 -4.02 11.23
CA TYR A 275 31.35 -2.72 11.85
C TYR A 275 30.18 -2.15 12.66
N GLY A 276 30.49 -1.55 13.79
CA GLY A 276 29.54 -0.76 14.59
C GLY A 276 28.71 -1.55 15.60
N LYS A 277 27.81 -0.83 16.28
CA LYS A 277 27.02 -1.30 17.44
C LYS A 277 26.31 -2.62 17.18
N HIS A 278 25.76 -2.79 15.97
CA HIS A 278 24.99 -3.95 15.55
C HIS A 278 25.61 -4.71 14.37
N GLN A 279 26.94 -4.58 14.18
CA GLN A 279 27.72 -5.37 13.20
C GLN A 279 27.23 -5.25 11.74
N ALA A 280 27.11 -4.02 11.21
CA ALA A 280 26.81 -3.79 9.80
C ALA A 280 27.89 -4.42 8.91
N THR A 281 27.49 -5.28 7.97
CA THR A 281 28.46 -6.02 7.16
C THR A 281 28.62 -5.48 5.74
N LEU A 282 29.84 -5.53 5.19
CA LEU A 282 30.12 -5.20 3.79
C LEU A 282 29.41 -6.19 2.85
N GLN A 283 29.48 -7.49 3.17
CA GLN A 283 28.89 -8.55 2.35
C GLN A 283 27.36 -8.42 2.18
N SER A 284 26.64 -8.05 3.25
CA SER A 284 25.19 -7.82 3.18
C SER A 284 24.83 -6.51 2.47
N GLY A 285 25.77 -5.56 2.39
CA GLY A 285 25.53 -4.18 1.96
C GLY A 285 25.06 -3.26 3.07
N THR A 286 24.81 -3.74 4.29
CA THR A 286 24.37 -2.89 5.42
C THR A 286 25.44 -1.85 5.77
N LEU A 287 26.73 -2.20 5.68
CA LEU A 287 27.82 -1.24 5.88
C LEU A 287 27.75 -0.07 4.89
N ARG A 288 27.38 -0.33 3.63
CA ARG A 288 27.20 0.74 2.64
C ARG A 288 26.15 1.74 3.09
N HIS A 289 25.01 1.27 3.61
CA HIS A 289 23.94 2.15 4.08
C HIS A 289 24.36 3.01 5.27
N VAL A 290 25.13 2.44 6.22
CA VAL A 290 25.71 3.22 7.33
C VAL A 290 26.66 4.30 6.79
N ILE A 291 27.50 3.96 5.83
CA ILE A 291 28.45 4.92 5.25
C ILE A 291 27.73 6.00 4.47
N ASP A 292 26.78 5.65 3.59
CA ASP A 292 25.97 6.63 2.86
C ASP A 292 25.25 7.59 3.82
N ALA A 293 24.66 7.07 4.90
CA ALA A 293 24.01 7.88 5.92
C ALA A 293 24.98 8.81 6.67
N TYR A 294 26.18 8.32 6.99
CA TYR A 294 27.23 9.12 7.62
C TYR A 294 27.74 10.24 6.70
N LEU A 295 27.99 9.94 5.43
CA LEU A 295 28.46 10.91 4.43
C LEU A 295 27.44 12.03 4.16
N LEU A 296 26.15 11.78 4.39
CA LEU A 296 25.11 12.81 4.35
C LEU A 296 25.09 13.73 5.58
N ARG A 297 25.70 13.30 6.69
CA ARG A 297 25.63 13.98 8.01
C ARG A 297 26.95 14.64 8.43
N SER A 298 28.08 14.27 7.83
CA SER A 298 29.41 14.74 8.22
C SER A 298 30.19 15.33 7.05
N ASP A 299 30.83 16.47 7.28
CA ASP A 299 31.79 17.15 6.40
C ASP A 299 33.24 17.03 6.91
N SER A 300 33.51 16.08 7.81
CA SER A 300 34.82 15.91 8.42
C SER A 300 35.88 15.43 7.41
N PRO A 301 37.19 15.62 7.70
CA PRO A 301 38.25 15.02 6.89
C PRO A 301 38.13 13.49 6.78
N THR A 302 37.56 12.83 7.80
CA THR A 302 37.30 11.38 7.80
C THR A 302 36.23 11.03 6.78
N SER A 303 35.10 11.75 6.78
CA SER A 303 34.01 11.52 5.82
C SER A 303 34.46 11.78 4.38
N PHE A 304 35.23 12.85 4.15
CA PHE A 304 35.81 13.15 2.84
C PHE A 304 36.75 12.03 2.35
N ALA A 305 37.63 11.53 3.21
CA ALA A 305 38.54 10.43 2.85
C ALA A 305 37.76 9.14 2.53
N ILE A 306 36.76 8.78 3.33
CA ILE A 306 35.89 7.61 3.07
C ILE A 306 35.17 7.78 1.73
N GLN A 307 34.62 8.98 1.46
CA GLN A 307 33.90 9.26 0.22
C GLN A 307 34.80 9.10 -1.02
N GLN A 308 36.00 9.71 -1.01
CA GLN A 308 36.89 9.75 -2.15
C GLN A 308 37.59 8.41 -2.41
N GLU A 309 38.03 7.74 -1.34
CA GLU A 309 38.90 6.55 -1.47
C GLU A 309 38.09 5.24 -1.48
N TYR A 310 36.92 5.20 -0.83
CA TYR A 310 36.26 3.94 -0.49
C TYR A 310 34.79 3.81 -0.88
N ALA A 311 34.03 4.89 -1.07
CA ALA A 311 32.57 4.80 -1.30
C ALA A 311 32.20 3.88 -2.48
N ALA A 312 32.90 4.01 -3.62
CA ALA A 312 32.66 3.15 -4.79
C ALA A 312 32.97 1.68 -4.52
N ARG A 313 34.05 1.40 -3.78
CA ARG A 313 34.49 0.03 -3.45
C ARG A 313 33.57 -0.63 -2.42
N ILE A 314 33.10 0.16 -1.44
CA ILE A 314 32.08 -0.27 -0.47
C ILE A 314 30.77 -0.57 -1.18
N ALA A 315 30.35 0.28 -2.12
CA ALA A 315 29.16 0.04 -2.93
C ALA A 315 29.28 -1.24 -3.79
N ALA A 316 30.48 -1.51 -4.32
CA ALA A 316 30.79 -2.72 -5.07
C ALA A 316 31.03 -3.97 -4.20
N ARG A 317 30.95 -3.86 -2.86
CA ARG A 317 31.26 -4.93 -1.90
C ARG A 317 32.64 -5.58 -2.13
N ASP A 318 33.63 -4.74 -2.43
CA ASP A 318 34.98 -5.19 -2.76
C ASP A 318 35.62 -6.00 -1.61
N ALA A 319 35.80 -7.31 -1.83
CA ALA A 319 36.33 -8.23 -0.83
C ALA A 319 37.78 -7.94 -0.41
N SER A 320 38.54 -7.22 -1.23
CA SER A 320 39.92 -6.84 -0.88
C SER A 320 39.97 -5.83 0.27
N LEU A 321 38.87 -5.13 0.56
CA LEU A 321 38.76 -4.21 1.70
C LEU A 321 38.89 -4.91 3.05
N ARG A 322 38.68 -6.24 3.14
CA ARG A 322 38.81 -7.04 4.37
C ARG A 322 40.07 -6.70 5.17
N SER A 323 41.18 -6.53 4.46
CA SER A 323 42.50 -6.37 5.05
C SER A 323 43.07 -4.96 4.88
N ASP A 324 42.25 -3.97 4.48
CA ASP A 324 42.70 -2.60 4.26
C ASP A 324 42.86 -1.87 5.61
N PRO A 325 44.10 -1.55 6.03
CA PRO A 325 44.36 -0.94 7.34
C PRO A 325 43.90 0.52 7.40
N ARG A 326 43.87 1.21 6.25
CA ARG A 326 43.50 2.62 6.16
C ARG A 326 41.99 2.76 6.31
N LEU A 327 41.20 1.92 5.63
CA LEU A 327 39.76 1.89 5.82
C LEU A 327 39.39 1.56 7.27
N LYS A 328 40.02 0.53 7.87
CA LYS A 328 39.80 0.19 9.28
C LYS A 328 40.03 1.40 10.19
N GLN A 329 41.13 2.13 10.01
CA GLN A 329 41.43 3.30 10.82
C GLN A 329 40.39 4.40 10.62
N LEU A 330 39.98 4.67 9.37
CA LEU A 330 38.95 5.67 9.08
C LEU A 330 37.62 5.34 9.74
N LEU A 331 37.19 4.07 9.71
CA LEU A 331 35.97 3.62 10.36
C LEU A 331 36.04 3.76 11.88
N ILE A 332 37.15 3.36 12.51
CA ILE A 332 37.34 3.53 13.96
C ILE A 332 37.36 5.02 14.35
N THR A 333 38.00 5.88 13.55
CA THR A 333 37.99 7.34 13.78
C THR A 333 36.57 7.89 13.63
N ALA A 334 35.86 7.52 12.56
CA ALA A 334 34.50 7.96 12.30
C ALA A 334 33.55 7.59 13.44
N ALA A 335 33.73 6.43 14.07
CA ALA A 335 32.92 5.98 15.22
C ALA A 335 32.98 6.90 16.45
N SER A 336 33.92 7.84 16.50
CA SER A 336 34.00 8.88 17.55
C SER A 336 33.19 10.14 17.20
N GLU A 337 32.67 10.24 15.97
CA GLU A 337 31.82 11.34 15.51
C GLU A 337 30.35 11.03 15.79
N GLN A 338 29.61 11.99 16.36
CA GLN A 338 28.17 11.84 16.61
C GLN A 338 27.41 11.50 15.32
N ALA A 339 27.79 12.10 14.20
CA ALA A 339 27.19 11.83 12.88
C ALA A 339 27.28 10.35 12.47
N MET A 340 28.35 9.64 12.83
CA MET A 340 28.49 8.20 12.55
C MET A 340 27.67 7.35 13.53
N ILE A 341 27.58 7.77 14.80
CA ILE A 341 26.74 7.12 15.80
C ILE A 341 25.27 7.20 15.37
N ASP A 342 24.82 8.39 14.98
CA ASP A 342 23.46 8.63 14.46
C ASP A 342 23.21 7.86 13.17
N ALA A 343 24.19 7.79 12.26
CA ALA A 343 24.06 7.01 11.02
C ALA A 343 23.90 5.50 11.27
N GLN A 344 24.61 4.95 12.27
CA GLN A 344 24.42 3.56 12.67
C GLN A 344 23.00 3.35 13.24
N ASP A 345 22.57 4.21 14.15
CA ASP A 345 21.28 4.10 14.81
C ASP A 345 20.13 4.22 13.78
N ASP A 346 20.16 5.22 12.90
CA ASP A 346 19.13 5.44 11.88
C ASP A 346 19.01 4.28 10.89
N VAL A 347 20.14 3.71 10.46
CA VAL A 347 20.13 2.58 9.52
C VAL A 347 19.55 1.33 10.18
N PHE A 348 19.88 1.08 11.45
CA PHE A 348 19.34 -0.08 12.16
C PHE A 348 17.87 0.09 12.56
N GLU A 349 17.48 1.31 12.92
CA GLU A 349 16.09 1.70 13.12
C GLU A 349 15.25 1.37 11.87
N GLN A 350 15.66 1.88 10.71
CA GLN A 350 14.88 1.74 9.47
C GLN A 350 14.89 0.33 8.91
N ARG A 351 16.03 -0.38 8.97
CA ARG A 351 16.20 -1.69 8.31
C ARG A 351 15.80 -2.87 9.18
N PHE A 352 15.82 -2.72 10.51
CA PHE A 352 15.61 -3.84 11.42
C PHE A 352 14.53 -3.57 12.46
N TYR A 353 14.54 -2.41 13.12
CA TYR A 353 13.58 -2.10 14.18
C TYR A 353 12.18 -1.82 13.64
N GLN A 354 12.03 -0.89 12.70
CA GLN A 354 10.73 -0.55 12.10
C GLN A 354 10.06 -1.75 11.41
N PRO A 355 10.77 -2.61 10.66
CA PRO A 355 10.17 -3.84 10.16
C PRO A 355 9.69 -4.77 11.26
N ALA A 356 10.41 -4.88 12.39
CA ALA A 356 9.95 -5.65 13.54
C ALA A 356 8.72 -5.03 14.22
N VAL A 357 8.65 -3.70 14.31
CA VAL A 357 7.45 -2.96 14.79
C VAL A 357 6.25 -3.24 13.90
N THR A 358 6.42 -3.13 12.58
CA THR A 358 5.35 -3.45 11.62
C THR A 358 4.89 -4.89 11.78
N GLN A 359 5.82 -5.84 11.92
CA GLN A 359 5.45 -7.25 12.14
C GLN A 359 4.76 -7.49 13.48
N ALA A 360 5.18 -6.82 14.56
CA ALA A 360 4.52 -6.89 15.86
C ALA A 360 3.05 -6.46 15.73
N ARG A 361 2.80 -5.33 15.07
CA ARG A 361 1.43 -4.84 14.81
C ARG A 361 0.61 -5.79 13.95
N LEU A 362 1.19 -6.32 12.86
CA LEU A 362 0.50 -7.29 11.99
C LEU A 362 0.12 -8.60 12.69
N HIS A 363 0.85 -8.96 13.75
CA HIS A 363 0.60 -10.18 14.53
C HIS A 363 -0.05 -9.89 15.89
N ASN A 364 -0.54 -8.67 16.12
CA ASN A 364 -1.20 -8.24 17.34
C ASN A 364 -0.34 -8.42 18.61
N LEU A 365 0.98 -8.28 18.49
CA LEU A 365 1.89 -8.27 19.64
C LEU A 365 1.85 -6.87 20.28
N GLY A 366 1.32 -6.80 21.49
CA GLY A 366 1.19 -5.58 22.28
C GLY A 366 2.31 -5.40 23.30
N SER A 367 3.25 -6.33 23.41
CA SER A 367 4.27 -6.30 24.45
C SER A 367 5.65 -5.84 23.95
N PRO A 368 6.38 -5.05 24.75
CA PRO A 368 7.80 -4.76 24.54
C PRO A 368 8.66 -6.03 24.41
N LEU A 369 8.37 -7.08 25.18
CA LEU A 369 9.06 -8.37 25.06
C LEU A 369 8.83 -9.03 23.69
N GLY A 370 7.59 -9.01 23.19
CA GLY A 370 7.24 -9.51 21.86
C GLY A 370 8.04 -8.77 20.77
N LEU A 371 8.06 -7.44 20.83
CA LEU A 371 8.86 -6.64 19.90
C LEU A 371 10.37 -6.93 20.02
N ALA A 372 10.90 -7.09 21.23
CA ALA A 372 12.30 -7.44 21.44
C ALA A 372 12.66 -8.76 20.77
N CYS A 373 11.81 -9.78 20.91
CA CYS A 373 11.98 -11.07 20.26
C CYS A 373 12.01 -10.93 18.73
N LEU A 374 11.10 -10.14 18.15
CA LEU A 374 11.03 -9.94 16.70
C LEU A 374 12.24 -9.15 16.18
N TYR A 375 12.62 -8.06 16.85
CA TYR A 375 13.76 -7.23 16.47
C TYR A 375 15.07 -8.03 16.46
N ASP A 376 15.36 -8.73 17.56
CA ASP A 376 16.55 -9.55 17.70
C ASP A 376 16.62 -10.69 16.65
N THR A 377 15.46 -11.25 16.31
CA THR A 377 15.36 -12.24 15.23
C THR A 377 15.57 -11.63 13.85
N ASN A 378 15.16 -10.37 13.65
CA ASN A 378 15.38 -9.66 12.40
C ASN A 378 16.86 -9.35 12.18
N ILE A 379 17.57 -8.94 13.24
CA ILE A 379 19.04 -8.78 13.24
C ILE A 379 19.74 -10.07 12.80
N GLN A 380 19.28 -11.23 13.30
CA GLN A 380 19.82 -12.55 12.90
C GLN A 380 19.25 -13.11 11.58
N GLY A 381 18.42 -12.34 10.85
CA GLY A 381 17.88 -12.70 9.53
C GLY A 381 16.84 -13.82 9.54
N GLY A 382 16.09 -14.02 10.63
CA GLY A 382 15.09 -15.09 10.76
C GLY A 382 13.63 -14.64 10.75
N LEU A 383 13.36 -13.34 10.93
CA LEU A 383 12.03 -12.82 11.27
C LEU A 383 10.95 -13.24 10.26
N PHE A 384 11.17 -12.93 8.99
CA PHE A 384 10.19 -13.16 7.92
C PHE A 384 10.00 -14.63 7.55
N THR A 385 10.89 -15.52 7.99
CA THR A 385 10.71 -16.97 7.85
C THR A 385 9.92 -17.55 9.03
N LEU A 386 10.17 -17.05 10.24
CA LEU A 386 9.65 -17.64 11.48
C LEU A 386 8.21 -17.20 11.79
N LEU A 387 7.82 -15.97 11.44
CA LEU A 387 6.44 -15.49 11.68
C LEU A 387 5.39 -16.31 10.93
N PRO A 388 5.52 -16.59 9.60
CA PRO A 388 4.59 -17.47 8.91
C PRO A 388 4.53 -18.89 9.49
N GLN A 389 5.68 -19.44 9.93
CA GLN A 389 5.73 -20.75 10.58
C GLN A 389 5.00 -20.74 11.93
N THR A 390 5.15 -19.67 12.70
CA THR A 390 4.48 -19.48 14.00
C THR A 390 2.97 -19.42 13.79
N LYS A 391 2.49 -18.57 12.87
CA LYS A 391 1.07 -18.49 12.51
C LYS A 391 0.55 -19.84 12.04
N SER A 392 1.28 -20.54 11.18
CA SER A 392 0.88 -21.86 10.66
C SER A 392 0.78 -22.91 11.76
N GLN A 393 1.66 -22.86 12.77
CA GLN A 393 1.65 -23.82 13.87
C GLN A 393 0.53 -23.54 14.88
N LEU A 394 0.20 -22.26 15.11
CA LEU A 394 -0.87 -21.84 16.01
C LEU A 394 -2.25 -21.82 15.35
N GLY A 395 -2.29 -21.86 14.01
CA GLY A 395 -3.51 -21.71 13.22
C GLY A 395 -3.96 -20.25 13.04
N SER A 396 -3.50 -19.32 13.89
CA SER A 396 -3.73 -17.88 13.73
C SER A 396 -2.68 -17.01 14.44
N ILE A 397 -2.89 -15.69 14.44
CA ILE A 397 -2.12 -14.68 15.18
C ILE A 397 -2.73 -14.45 16.58
N VAL A 398 -2.09 -13.59 17.39
CA VAL A 398 -2.61 -13.21 18.71
C VAL A 398 -3.98 -12.54 18.56
N GLY A 399 -4.96 -12.97 19.34
CA GLY A 399 -6.27 -12.32 19.38
C GLY A 399 -6.97 -12.20 18.02
N ASP A 400 -6.97 -13.24 17.18
CA ASP A 400 -7.72 -13.22 15.91
C ASP A 400 -9.21 -12.81 16.08
N ASN A 401 -9.85 -12.26 15.04
CA ASN A 401 -11.22 -11.70 15.06
C ASN A 401 -11.48 -10.54 16.03
N GLY A 402 -10.54 -9.59 16.18
CA GLY A 402 -10.77 -8.40 17.02
C GLY A 402 -10.31 -8.58 18.47
N PHE A 403 -9.15 -9.20 18.67
CA PHE A 403 -8.42 -9.36 19.94
C PHE A 403 -8.99 -10.40 20.91
N GLU A 404 -10.10 -11.05 20.54
CA GLU A 404 -10.77 -12.10 21.33
C GLU A 404 -10.40 -13.53 20.91
N GLY A 405 -9.46 -13.69 19.98
CA GLY A 405 -9.01 -14.99 19.50
C GLY A 405 -8.32 -15.84 20.58
N PRO A 406 -8.25 -17.17 20.38
CA PRO A 406 -7.82 -18.12 21.41
C PRO A 406 -6.32 -18.10 21.72
N ILE A 407 -5.53 -17.35 20.95
CA ILE A 407 -4.08 -17.27 21.08
C ILE A 407 -3.73 -16.01 21.85
N ASP A 408 -3.24 -16.16 23.08
CA ASP A 408 -2.64 -15.08 23.84
C ASP A 408 -1.19 -14.80 23.37
N GLU A 409 -0.69 -13.62 23.74
CA GLU A 409 0.64 -13.17 23.33
C GLU A 409 1.76 -14.05 23.89
N GLN A 410 1.61 -14.57 25.11
CA GLN A 410 2.61 -15.44 25.73
C GLN A 410 2.77 -16.76 24.96
N THR A 411 1.66 -17.36 24.54
CA THR A 411 1.62 -18.57 23.71
C THR A 411 2.28 -18.32 22.35
N PHE A 412 2.00 -17.17 21.73
CA PHE A 412 2.62 -16.80 20.47
C PHE A 412 4.13 -16.63 20.62
N ILE A 413 4.60 -15.85 21.61
CA ILE A 413 6.03 -15.62 21.86
C ILE A 413 6.73 -16.95 22.16
N ASN A 414 6.15 -17.81 22.99
CA ASN A 414 6.75 -19.09 23.32
C ASN A 414 6.94 -19.98 22.07
N THR A 415 5.90 -20.08 21.24
CA THR A 415 5.95 -20.85 19.98
C THR A 415 6.97 -20.26 18.99
N PHE A 416 7.01 -18.93 18.87
CA PHE A 416 7.99 -18.23 18.05
C PHE A 416 9.43 -18.52 18.51
N LEU A 417 9.68 -18.49 19.81
CA LEU A 417 10.99 -18.79 20.41
C LEU A 417 11.40 -20.25 20.20
N ASP A 418 10.48 -21.20 20.28
CA ASP A 418 10.73 -22.61 19.98
C ASP A 418 11.18 -22.81 18.52
N LEU A 419 10.45 -22.20 17.58
CA LEU A 419 10.80 -22.24 16.16
C LEU A 419 12.14 -21.54 15.87
N ARG A 420 12.43 -20.45 16.59
CA ARG A 420 13.69 -19.72 16.49
C ARG A 420 14.88 -20.56 16.96
N GLU A 421 14.77 -21.21 18.12
CA GLU A 421 15.81 -22.11 18.63
C GLU A 421 16.03 -23.29 17.68
N ALA A 422 14.95 -23.92 17.20
CA ALA A 422 15.03 -24.99 16.22
C ALA A 422 15.72 -24.54 14.93
N ARG A 423 15.47 -23.32 14.44
CA ARG A 423 16.16 -22.76 13.27
C ARG A 423 17.66 -22.61 13.51
N LEU A 424 18.08 -22.08 14.66
CA LEU A 424 19.50 -21.92 15.00
C LEU A 424 20.23 -23.28 15.02
N LEU A 425 19.61 -24.28 15.63
CA LEU A 425 20.17 -25.64 15.70
C LEU A 425 20.26 -26.29 14.32
N ARG A 426 19.21 -26.17 13.48
CA ARG A 426 19.25 -26.68 12.09
C ARG A 426 20.36 -26.03 11.28
N LEU A 427 20.50 -24.70 11.33
CA LEU A 427 21.58 -24.00 10.62
C LEU A 427 22.96 -24.43 11.14
N ALA A 428 23.08 -24.73 12.43
CA ALA A 428 24.32 -25.24 12.99
C ALA A 428 24.65 -26.65 12.47
N ASP A 429 23.66 -27.54 12.40
CA ASP A 429 23.83 -28.89 11.85
C ASP A 429 24.23 -28.84 10.36
N GLU A 430 23.60 -27.95 9.58
CA GLU A 430 23.95 -27.71 8.18
C GLU A 430 25.37 -27.16 8.01
N ALA A 431 25.79 -26.20 8.84
CA ALA A 431 27.16 -25.67 8.84
C ALA A 431 28.18 -26.76 9.20
N GLN A 432 27.86 -27.59 10.19
CA GLN A 432 28.69 -28.73 10.58
C GLN A 432 28.82 -29.74 9.43
N ALA A 433 27.73 -30.04 8.72
CA ALA A 433 27.74 -30.91 7.55
C ALA A 433 28.59 -30.36 6.39
N ARG A 434 28.71 -29.03 6.25
CA ARG A 434 29.62 -28.36 5.30
C ARG A 434 31.07 -28.27 5.79
N GLY A 435 31.37 -28.72 7.02
CA GLY A 435 32.70 -28.63 7.63
C GLY A 435 33.02 -27.27 8.28
N GLU A 436 32.04 -26.36 8.39
CA GLU A 436 32.18 -25.01 8.95
C GLU A 436 32.09 -25.04 10.49
N GLN A 437 33.03 -25.72 11.16
CA GLN A 437 32.97 -26.01 12.61
C GLN A 437 32.80 -24.76 13.49
N VAL A 438 33.51 -23.67 13.18
CA VAL A 438 33.44 -22.41 13.94
C VAL A 438 32.05 -21.79 13.84
N GLN A 439 31.45 -21.79 12.64
CA GLN A 439 30.11 -21.25 12.41
C GLN A 439 29.06 -22.12 13.09
N ALA A 440 29.17 -23.45 12.98
CA ALA A 440 28.28 -24.38 13.66
C ALA A 440 28.28 -24.14 15.18
N GLN A 441 29.46 -24.03 15.80
CA GLN A 441 29.58 -23.76 17.22
C GLN A 441 29.01 -22.39 17.61
N ALA A 442 29.23 -21.35 16.81
CA ALA A 442 28.68 -20.02 17.04
C ALA A 442 27.14 -20.02 16.99
N LEU A 443 26.54 -20.74 16.04
CA LEU A 443 25.08 -20.89 15.92
C LEU A 443 24.48 -21.65 17.10
N ARG A 444 25.09 -22.77 17.52
CA ARG A 444 24.65 -23.50 18.72
C ARG A 444 24.76 -22.66 19.98
N THR A 445 25.84 -21.89 20.11
CA THR A 445 26.02 -21.02 21.27
C THR A 445 24.95 -19.93 21.30
N SER A 446 24.57 -19.38 20.14
CA SER A 446 23.59 -18.29 20.04
C SER A 446 22.18 -18.63 20.55
N THR A 447 21.86 -19.89 20.84
CA THR A 447 20.58 -20.28 21.45
C THR A 447 20.39 -19.67 22.84
N PHE A 448 21.46 -19.22 23.50
CA PHE A 448 21.35 -18.49 24.76
C PHE A 448 20.40 -17.28 24.66
N ARG A 449 20.32 -16.62 23.50
CA ARG A 449 19.46 -15.43 23.29
C ARG A 449 18.00 -15.78 23.51
N VAL A 450 17.59 -16.94 22.99
CA VAL A 450 16.24 -17.49 23.17
C VAL A 450 15.97 -17.76 24.65
N GLU A 451 16.95 -18.34 25.35
CA GLU A 451 16.81 -18.65 26.77
C GLU A 451 16.71 -17.39 27.64
N GLU A 452 17.41 -16.29 27.32
CA GLU A 452 17.24 -15.00 28.01
C GLU A 452 15.81 -14.46 27.84
N TYR A 453 15.22 -14.54 26.65
CA TYR A 453 13.81 -14.18 26.46
C TYR A 453 12.86 -15.11 27.21
N ARG A 454 13.13 -16.43 27.23
CA ARG A 454 12.32 -17.38 28.02
C ARG A 454 12.36 -17.08 29.52
N LYS A 455 13.48 -16.58 30.06
CA LYS A 455 13.55 -16.13 31.46
C LYS A 455 12.58 -14.99 31.74
N LEU A 456 12.56 -13.97 30.87
CA LEU A 456 11.63 -12.84 30.98
C LEU A 456 10.17 -13.31 30.85
N LEU A 457 9.91 -14.22 29.91
CA LEU A 457 8.57 -14.79 29.70
C LEU A 457 8.10 -15.61 30.91
N ARG A 458 8.96 -16.44 31.51
CA ARG A 458 8.66 -17.21 32.73
C ARG A 458 8.48 -16.33 33.97
N ALA A 459 9.12 -15.16 34.00
CA ALA A 459 8.90 -14.14 35.01
C ALA A 459 7.61 -13.33 34.77
N ASN A 460 6.86 -13.65 33.70
CA ASN A 460 5.68 -12.91 33.25
C ASN A 460 5.95 -11.42 32.97
N ASN A 461 7.19 -11.07 32.60
CA ASN A 461 7.58 -9.70 32.31
C ASN A 461 7.44 -9.41 30.80
N LEU A 462 6.19 -9.36 30.33
CA LEU A 462 5.88 -8.96 28.95
C LEU A 462 6.22 -7.48 28.69
N THR A 463 6.08 -6.63 29.72
CA THR A 463 6.26 -5.18 29.64
C THR A 463 7.72 -4.75 29.57
N LEU A 464 8.68 -5.60 29.97
CA LEU A 464 10.07 -5.20 30.17
C LEU A 464 10.24 -4.07 31.21
N GLU A 465 9.25 -3.90 32.10
CA GLU A 465 9.31 -2.92 33.18
C GLU A 465 10.32 -3.33 34.25
N GLY A 466 10.93 -2.32 34.87
CA GLY A 466 11.95 -2.48 35.89
C GLY A 466 13.30 -2.97 35.37
N ASP A 467 14.33 -2.85 36.19
CA ASP A 467 15.69 -3.22 35.81
C ASP A 467 15.79 -4.70 35.39
N LEU A 468 16.33 -4.93 34.19
CA LEU A 468 16.47 -6.27 33.62
C LEU A 468 17.90 -6.75 33.78
N ASN A 469 18.08 -7.97 34.31
CA ASN A 469 19.37 -8.64 34.29
C ASN A 469 19.47 -9.54 33.06
N ILE A 470 20.22 -9.07 32.05
CA ILE A 470 20.46 -9.79 30.80
C ILE A 470 21.93 -10.20 30.78
N ARG A 471 22.19 -11.51 30.86
CA ARG A 471 23.56 -12.06 30.91
C ARG A 471 24.50 -11.41 31.95
N GLY A 472 23.98 -11.00 33.10
CA GLY A 472 24.78 -10.37 34.16
C GLY A 472 25.02 -8.87 33.96
N ARG A 473 24.35 -8.25 32.98
CA ARG A 473 24.33 -6.80 32.77
C ARG A 473 22.96 -6.26 33.13
N ILE A 474 22.93 -5.10 33.76
CA ILE A 474 21.70 -4.39 34.05
C ILE A 474 21.33 -3.54 32.85
N VAL A 475 20.14 -3.77 32.30
CA VAL A 475 19.48 -2.87 31.36
C VAL A 475 18.46 -2.07 32.16
N PRO A 476 18.56 -0.73 32.22
CA PRO A 476 17.56 0.09 32.87
C PRO A 476 16.20 -0.14 32.22
N GLY A 477 15.24 -0.59 33.02
CA GLY A 477 13.85 -0.69 32.57
C GLY A 477 13.13 0.63 32.75
N ILE A 478 12.00 0.76 32.07
CA ILE A 478 11.08 1.86 32.32
C ILE A 478 10.28 1.49 33.56
N VAL A 479 10.13 2.45 34.47
CA VAL A 479 9.29 2.33 35.65
C VAL A 479 8.18 3.35 35.48
N PHE A 480 6.95 2.87 35.32
CA PHE A 480 5.79 3.74 35.43
C PHE A 480 5.50 3.94 36.91
N THR A 481 5.42 5.19 37.35
CA THR A 481 4.81 5.52 38.63
C THR A 481 3.31 5.59 38.40
N ASP A 482 2.53 4.93 39.25
CA ASP A 482 1.08 5.09 39.27
C ASP A 482 0.74 6.54 39.66
N ASP A 483 0.51 7.41 38.67
CA ASP A 483 -0.06 8.75 38.84
C ASP A 483 -1.48 8.82 38.26
#